data_AF-A0A269PU38-F1
#
_entry.id   AF-A0A269PU38-F1
#
_cell.length_a   1.000
_cell.length_b   1.000
_cell.length_c   1.000
_cell.angle_alpha   90.00
_cell.angle_beta   90.00
_cell.angle_gamma   90.00
#
_symmetry.space_group_name_H-M   'P 1'
#
loop_
_entity.id
_entity.type
_entity.pdbx_description
1 polymer ?
#
loop_
_entity_poly.entity_id
_entity_poly.type
_entity_poly.pdbx_seq_one_letter_code
_entity_poly.pdbx_strand_id
1 'polypeptide(L)' 'MRITRSQEQWQNIIDDQQTSDLTIIDSCQQQQLSTSSFYAVKKKLGLTCSSSDLILQLPNF' A
#
# COMPACT_ATOMS: atom_id res chain seq x y z
N MET A 1 -0.25 -14.96 11.43
CA MET A 1 -1.55 -14.95 10.71
C MET A 1 -1.38 -14.12 9.44
N ARG A 2 -1.59 -14.67 8.23
CA ARG A 2 -1.62 -13.85 7.01
C ARG A 2 -2.98 -13.17 6.96
N ILE A 3 -3.03 -11.87 7.16
CA ILE A 3 -4.25 -11.10 6.88
C ILE A 3 -4.37 -11.03 5.35
N THR A 4 -5.18 -11.92 4.78
CA THR A 4 -5.52 -11.86 3.35
C THR A 4 -6.64 -10.85 3.19
N ARG A 5 -6.30 -9.62 2.80
CA ARG A 5 -7.29 -8.60 2.42
C ARG A 5 -7.74 -8.82 0.98
N SER A 6 -9.04 -8.72 0.71
CA SER A 6 -9.60 -8.77 -0.65
C SER A 6 -9.25 -7.52 -1.45
N GLN A 7 -9.38 -7.59 -2.78
CA GLN A 7 -9.10 -6.45 -3.67
C GLN A 7 -9.93 -5.20 -3.33
N GLU A 8 -11.20 -5.37 -2.95
CA GLU A 8 -12.06 -4.25 -2.52
C GLU A 8 -11.57 -3.60 -1.23
N GLN A 9 -11.13 -4.41 -0.25
CA GLN A 9 -10.58 -3.87 0.99
C GLN A 9 -9.33 -3.05 0.71
N TRP A 10 -8.46 -3.53 -0.18
CA TRP A 10 -7.28 -2.79 -0.60
C TRP A 10 -7.61 -1.47 -1.32
N GLN A 11 -8.64 -1.45 -2.16
CA GLN A 11 -9.13 -0.22 -2.76
C GLN A 11 -9.60 0.76 -1.69
N ASN A 12 -10.40 0.31 -0.73
CA ASN A 12 -10.85 1.17 0.37
C ASN A 12 -9.68 1.69 1.20
N ILE A 13 -8.65 0.88 1.47
CA ILE A 13 -7.47 1.34 2.22
C ILE A 13 -6.69 2.40 1.43
N ILE A 14 -6.57 2.24 0.10
CA ILE A 14 -5.89 3.22 -0.74
C ILE A 14 -6.71 4.50 -0.84
N ASP A 15 -8.03 4.40 -1.00
CA ASP A 15 -8.93 5.55 -1.01
C ASP A 15 -8.93 6.29 0.33
N ASP A 16 -9.00 5.57 1.45
CA ASP A 16 -8.89 6.10 2.80
C ASP A 16 -7.52 6.77 3.05
N GLN A 17 -6.44 6.21 2.49
CA GLN A 17 -5.11 6.82 2.51
C GLN A 17 -4.99 8.03 1.57
N GLN A 18 -5.76 8.13 0.49
CA GLN A 18 -5.75 9.28 -0.41
C GLN A 18 -6.63 10.43 0.12
N THR A 19 -7.71 10.07 0.83
CA THR A 19 -8.64 11.02 1.46
C THR A 19 -8.11 11.51 2.80
N SER A 20 -7.41 10.66 3.54
CA SER A 20 -6.64 11.06 4.71
C SER A 20 -5.28 11.59 4.27
N ASP A 21 -4.86 12.75 4.75
CA ASP A 21 -3.50 13.30 4.54
C ASP A 21 -2.41 12.50 5.32
N LEU A 22 -2.65 11.20 5.53
CA LEU A 22 -1.78 10.28 6.24
C LEU A 22 -0.73 9.72 5.30
N THR A 23 0.50 9.67 5.80
CA THR A 23 1.57 8.98 5.11
C THR A 23 1.24 7.48 4.98
N ILE A 24 1.73 6.84 3.92
CA ILE A 24 1.52 5.40 3.67
C ILE A 24 1.93 4.56 4.89
N ILE A 25 2.98 4.99 5.62
CA ILE A 25 3.47 4.32 6.83
C ILE A 25 2.40 4.37 7.94
N ASP A 26 1.83 5.54 8.20
CA ASP A 26 0.81 5.72 9.24
C ASP A 26 -0.46 4.92 8.91
N SER A 27 -0.96 5.02 7.67
CA SER A 27 -2.10 4.22 7.20
C SER A 27 -1.84 2.71 7.30
N CYS A 28 -0.64 2.26 6.92
CA CYS A 28 -0.25 0.85 7.08
C CYS A 28 -0.20 0.43 8.55
N GLN A 29 0.34 1.26 9.45
CA GLN A 29 0.38 0.97 10.88
C GLN A 29 -1.03 0.86 11.48
N GLN A 30 -1.92 1.79 11.15
CA GLN A 30 -3.31 1.77 11.62
C GLN A 30 -4.06 0.53 11.15
N GLN A 31 -3.84 0.12 9.89
CA GLN A 31 -4.53 -1.01 9.28
C GLN A 31 -3.84 -2.37 9.54
N GLN A 32 -2.73 -2.38 10.30
CA GLN A 32 -1.83 -3.52 10.53
C GLN A 32 -1.35 -4.17 9.22
N LEU A 33 -1.01 -3.34 8.24
CA LEU A 33 -0.51 -3.74 6.95
C LEU A 33 1.00 -3.53 6.89
N SER A 34 1.65 -4.38 6.11
CA SER A 34 3.03 -4.15 5.71
C SER A 34 3.05 -3.18 4.53
N THR A 35 3.94 -2.21 4.57
CA THR A 35 4.22 -1.27 3.46
C THR A 35 4.50 -2.03 2.17
N SER A 36 5.23 -3.16 2.25
CA SER A 36 5.50 -4.04 1.12
C SER A 36 4.22 -4.55 0.44
N SER A 37 3.24 -5.02 1.21
CA SER A 37 1.94 -5.48 0.72
C SER A 37 1.16 -4.33 0.08
N PHE A 38 1.20 -3.14 0.69
CA PHE A 38 0.55 -1.94 0.16
C PHE A 38 1.12 -1.55 -1.21
N TYR A 39 2.45 -1.50 -1.34
CA TYR A 39 3.08 -1.20 -2.62
C TYR A 39 2.83 -2.29 -3.67
N ALA A 40 2.86 -3.57 -3.30
CA ALA A 40 2.57 -4.67 -4.22
C ALA A 40 1.15 -4.55 -4.80
N VAL A 41 0.18 -4.18 -3.97
CA VAL A 41 -1.21 -3.99 -4.36
C VAL A 41 -1.39 -2.72 -5.16
N LYS A 42 -0.82 -1.60 -4.73
CA LYS A 42 -0.86 -0.32 -5.46
C LYS A 42 -0.26 -0.46 -6.85
N LYS A 43 0.81 -1.24 -6.99
CA LYS A 43 1.39 -1.65 -8.28
C LYS A 43 0.43 -2.54 -9.08
N LYS A 44 -0.19 -3.53 -8.44
CA LYS A 44 -1.17 -4.43 -9.08
C LYS A 44 -2.41 -3.69 -9.59
N LEU A 45 -2.81 -2.61 -8.91
CA LEU A 45 -3.92 -1.74 -9.30
C LEU A 45 -3.53 -0.70 -10.37
N GLY A 46 -2.27 -0.69 -10.83
CA GLY A 46 -1.84 0.21 -11.91
C GLY A 46 -1.70 1.68 -11.50
N LEU A 47 -1.71 1.97 -10.20
CA LEU A 47 -1.58 3.34 -9.66
C LEU A 47 -0.13 3.83 -9.62
N THR A 48 0.83 3.02 -10.07
CA THR A 48 2.23 3.43 -10.25
C THR A 48 2.49 3.69 -11.72
N CYS A 49 2.75 4.96 -12.06
CA CYS A 49 3.14 5.36 -13.39
C CYS A 49 4.45 4.64 -13.79
N SER A 50 4.36 3.83 -14.84
CA SER A 50 5.43 3.20 -15.62
C SER A 50 6.46 2.30 -14.93
N SER A 51 6.57 1.11 -15.52
CA SER A 51 7.39 -0.02 -15.14
C SER A 51 8.90 0.23 -15.29
N SER A 52 9.59 0.68 -14.24
CA SER A 52 11.03 0.40 -14.06
C SER A 52 11.63 0.80 -12.71
N ASP A 53 11.06 1.74 -11.96
CA ASP A 53 11.83 2.43 -10.90
C ASP A 53 11.58 2.02 -9.44
N LEU A 54 10.68 1.07 -9.15
CA LEU A 54 10.28 0.77 -7.76
C LEU A 54 10.93 -0.50 -7.16
N ILE A 55 12.21 -0.77 -7.48
CA ILE A 55 13.00 -1.77 -6.72
C ILE A 55 13.64 -1.15 -5.46
N LEU A 56 13.61 0.16 -5.24
CA LEU A 56 14.40 0.80 -4.17
C LEU A 56 13.65 1.79 -3.26
N GLN A 57 12.47 1.45 -2.74
CA GLN A 57 11.89 2.18 -1.60
C GLN A 57 11.39 1.24 -0.49
N LEU A 58 12.25 0.33 -0.06
CA LEU A 58 12.17 -0.25 1.29
C LEU A 58 13.00 0.64 2.22
N PRO A 59 12.42 1.40 3.17
CA PRO A 59 13.18 1.76 4.36
C PRO A 59 13.40 0.45 5.13
N ASN A 60 14.67 0.09 5.29
CA ASN A 60 15.11 -1.00 6.15
C ASN A 60 14.40 -0.91 7.51
N PHE A 61 13.69 -1.97 7.89
CA PHE A 61 13.45 -2.33 9.28
C PHE A 61 13.55 -3.85 9.41
#